data_AF-A0A834XX31-F1
#
_entry.id   AF-A0A834XX31-F1
#
_cell.length_a   1.000
_cell.length_b   1.000
_cell.length_c   1.000
_cell.angle_alpha   90.00
_cell.angle_beta   90.00
_cell.angle_gamma   90.00
#
_symmetry.space_group_name_H-M   'P 1'
#
loop_
_entity.id
_entity.type
_entity.pdbx_description
1 polymer ?
#
loop_
_entity_poly.entity_id
_entity_poly.type
_entity_poly.pdbx_seq_one_letter_code
_entity_poly.pdbx_strand_id
1 'polypeptide(L)'
;MPHVNVNELITFKDIPLDVLVKYCDERKISNEIRVYLEIILGQLESLIKNNDELTDEWIHNTFWRLEACVDRTWEALNTGYWKDVPIRERHCYTICSVMKCMLLEIDWNTNDNKIDENGKDKMEALVEQIDKGLLLGAPLDEAPDMLTKMATRFNKYFSDKIAGSSINILECENDKLSKELLPGFGWIKRYKCPSMETFYRDIFVKKVPAVLEDCMKHWKALELWKDPKYLINIAGIRTVPIEVGSRYTDEDWSQCLVTFADFIKSHMSKDSKTIGYLAQHQLFEQIPELKEDFSVPDYCTFFDEPGEIKMPDINAWFGPKGTISPNHFDPKNNLLCQVLGTKQIFLYPPEDAENLYPFEGMISNTGQADPLNPDYEKFPNFKKASGTMCYLGPGEMLFIPPGWWHHIVSLSPSFSISFWW
;
A
#
# COMPACT_ATOMS: atom_id res chain seq x y z
N MET A 1 20.93 12.12 -34.55
CA MET A 1 20.64 12.62 -33.20
C MET A 1 19.19 12.25 -32.95
N PRO A 2 18.83 11.57 -31.86
CA PRO A 2 17.56 10.84 -31.84
C PRO A 2 16.40 11.83 -31.71
N HIS A 3 15.65 11.93 -32.79
CA HIS A 3 14.40 12.65 -32.92
C HIS A 3 13.35 11.93 -32.07
N VAL A 4 12.69 12.62 -31.13
CA VAL A 4 11.67 11.98 -30.27
C VAL A 4 10.29 12.28 -30.83
N ASN A 5 9.71 11.28 -31.49
CA ASN A 5 8.30 11.31 -31.87
C ASN A 5 7.47 11.03 -30.61
N VAL A 6 6.72 12.02 -30.15
CA VAL A 6 5.90 11.95 -28.93
C VAL A 6 4.85 10.82 -29.00
N ASN A 7 4.47 10.38 -30.21
CA ASN A 7 3.56 9.24 -30.41
C ASN A 7 4.19 7.86 -30.17
N GLU A 8 5.51 7.78 -30.05
CA GLU A 8 6.28 6.57 -29.76
C GLU A 8 6.52 6.37 -28.26
N LEU A 9 6.17 7.37 -27.45
CA LEU A 9 6.17 7.27 -25.99
C LEU A 9 5.12 6.23 -25.52
N ILE A 10 5.55 5.34 -24.64
CA ILE A 10 4.84 4.33 -23.83
C ILE A 10 3.54 4.88 -23.24
N THR A 11 3.57 6.04 -22.58
CA THR A 11 2.43 6.52 -21.77
C THR A 11 1.74 7.78 -22.28
N PHE A 12 2.38 8.52 -23.18
CA PHE A 12 1.88 9.84 -23.61
C PHE A 12 0.44 9.83 -24.11
N LYS A 13 0.02 8.76 -24.82
CA LYS A 13 -1.36 8.62 -25.34
C LYS A 13 -2.43 8.51 -24.25
N ASP A 14 -2.07 8.21 -23.02
CA ASP A 14 -3.01 8.11 -21.89
C ASP A 14 -3.13 9.39 -21.09
N ILE A 15 -2.38 10.43 -21.45
CA ILE A 15 -2.34 11.68 -20.69
C ILE A 15 -3.38 12.63 -21.31
N PRO A 16 -4.56 12.83 -20.67
CA PRO A 16 -5.53 13.81 -21.12
C PRO A 16 -5.02 15.22 -20.82
N LEU A 17 -4.27 15.79 -21.78
CA LEU A 17 -3.70 17.13 -21.64
C LEU A 17 -4.77 18.20 -21.40
N ASP A 18 -5.95 18.02 -21.98
CA ASP A 18 -7.12 18.87 -21.76
C ASP A 18 -7.56 18.89 -20.29
N VAL A 19 -7.51 17.74 -19.61
CA VAL A 19 -7.78 17.67 -18.16
C VAL A 19 -6.70 18.40 -17.37
N LEU A 20 -5.41 18.25 -17.73
CA LEU A 20 -4.31 18.96 -17.05
C LEU A 20 -4.44 20.48 -17.20
N VAL A 21 -4.76 20.96 -18.39
CA VAL A 21 -4.99 22.38 -18.68
C VAL A 21 -6.19 22.92 -17.91
N LYS A 22 -7.30 22.19 -17.92
CA LYS A 22 -8.50 22.56 -17.16
C LYS A 22 -8.23 22.73 -15.67
N TYR A 23 -7.41 21.86 -15.08
CA TYR A 23 -7.01 21.97 -13.67
C TYR A 23 -6.23 23.27 -13.38
N CYS A 24 -5.43 23.73 -14.34
CA CYS A 24 -4.81 25.04 -14.26
C CYS A 24 -5.86 26.15 -14.35
N ASP A 25 -6.71 26.14 -15.37
CA ASP A 25 -7.70 27.20 -15.62
C ASP A 25 -8.72 27.38 -14.49
N GLU A 26 -9.19 26.29 -13.89
CA GLU A 26 -10.20 26.29 -12.82
C GLU A 26 -9.62 26.69 -11.44
N ARG A 27 -8.35 27.09 -11.37
CA ARG A 27 -7.63 27.44 -10.12
C ARG A 27 -7.71 26.33 -9.06
N LYS A 28 -7.75 25.07 -9.51
CA LYS A 28 -7.67 23.89 -8.64
C LYS A 28 -6.25 23.64 -8.09
N ILE A 29 -5.28 24.43 -8.56
CA ILE A 29 -3.84 24.35 -8.27
C ILE A 29 -3.40 25.61 -7.50
N SER A 30 -2.39 25.47 -6.65
CA SER A 30 -1.68 26.56 -5.98
C SER A 30 -1.14 27.56 -7.01
N ASN A 31 -1.36 28.86 -6.80
CA ASN A 31 -1.04 29.90 -7.78
C ASN A 31 0.41 29.88 -8.27
N GLU A 32 1.35 29.63 -7.37
CA GLU A 32 2.79 29.57 -7.66
C GLU A 32 3.10 28.48 -8.70
N ILE A 33 2.64 27.25 -8.44
CA ILE A 33 2.87 26.10 -9.32
C ILE A 33 2.11 26.24 -10.64
N ARG A 34 0.86 26.73 -10.56
CA ARG A 34 -0.02 26.91 -11.72
C ARG A 34 0.64 27.71 -12.84
N VAL A 35 1.30 28.82 -12.52
CA VAL A 35 1.95 29.69 -13.52
C VAL A 35 3.00 28.95 -14.33
N TYR A 36 3.79 28.09 -13.68
CA TYR A 36 4.80 27.29 -14.37
C TYR A 36 4.17 26.18 -15.21
N LEU A 37 3.16 25.49 -14.67
CA LEU A 37 2.46 24.43 -15.40
C LEU A 37 1.73 24.96 -16.65
N GLU A 38 1.07 26.11 -16.56
CA GLU A 38 0.38 26.75 -17.71
C GLU A 38 1.35 27.03 -18.87
N ILE A 39 2.56 27.52 -18.58
CA ILE A 39 3.57 27.79 -19.60
C ILE A 39 4.01 26.49 -20.28
N ILE A 40 4.27 25.44 -19.49
CA ILE A 40 4.79 24.18 -20.02
C ILE A 40 3.70 23.44 -20.81
N LEU A 41 2.49 23.36 -20.28
CA LEU A 41 1.35 22.72 -20.95
C LEU A 41 0.99 23.45 -22.25
N GLY A 42 0.94 24.79 -22.25
CA GLY A 42 0.66 25.54 -23.47
C GLY A 42 1.73 25.35 -24.55
N GLN A 43 3.00 25.21 -24.16
CA GLN A 43 4.08 24.85 -25.09
C GLN A 43 3.93 23.43 -25.62
N LEU A 44 3.67 22.45 -24.75
CA LEU A 44 3.41 21.07 -25.15
C LEU A 44 2.24 20.97 -26.13
N GLU A 45 1.10 21.61 -25.83
CA GLU A 45 -0.07 21.64 -26.72
C GLU A 45 0.26 22.23 -28.10
N SER A 46 1.01 23.33 -28.12
CA SER A 46 1.45 23.95 -29.39
C SER A 46 2.34 23.01 -30.18
N LEU A 47 3.33 22.38 -29.53
CA LEU A 47 4.27 21.46 -30.18
C LEU A 47 3.53 20.26 -30.77
N ILE A 48 2.60 19.67 -30.02
CA ILE A 48 1.78 18.54 -30.47
C ILE A 48 0.91 18.95 -31.67
N LYS A 49 0.22 20.09 -31.57
CA LYS A 49 -0.70 20.57 -32.60
C LYS A 49 0.00 20.85 -33.93
N ASN A 50 1.23 21.37 -33.85
CA ASN A 50 2.04 21.69 -35.03
C ASN A 50 2.88 20.51 -35.52
N ASN A 51 2.90 19.40 -34.77
CA ASN A 51 3.82 18.28 -34.98
C ASN A 51 5.29 18.75 -35.01
N ASP A 52 5.61 19.73 -34.15
CA ASP A 52 6.93 20.31 -33.97
C ASP A 52 7.79 19.40 -33.08
N GLU A 53 9.09 19.36 -33.34
CA GLU A 53 10.04 18.57 -32.56
C GLU A 53 10.41 19.24 -31.22
N LEU A 54 10.65 18.43 -30.18
CA LEU A 54 11.14 18.88 -28.89
C LEU A 54 12.65 19.15 -28.98
N THR A 55 13.09 20.37 -28.66
CA THR A 55 14.53 20.71 -28.65
C THR A 55 15.19 20.30 -27.33
N ASP A 56 16.46 19.93 -27.37
CA ASP A 56 17.24 19.60 -26.15
C ASP A 56 17.23 20.75 -25.14
N GLU A 57 17.32 22.00 -25.62
CA GLU A 57 17.24 23.19 -24.79
C GLU A 57 15.89 23.30 -24.08
N TRP A 58 14.79 23.02 -24.79
CA TRP A 58 13.46 23.04 -24.19
C TRP A 58 13.31 21.93 -23.15
N ILE A 59 13.74 20.70 -23.48
CA ILE A 59 13.67 19.54 -22.57
C ILE A 59 14.43 19.85 -21.28
N HIS A 60 15.68 20.31 -21.40
CA HIS A 60 16.53 20.62 -20.25
C HIS A 60 15.94 21.73 -19.37
N ASN A 61 15.50 22.84 -19.97
CA ASN A 61 14.91 23.96 -19.22
C ASN A 61 13.59 23.58 -18.56
N THR A 62 12.77 22.77 -19.23
CA THR A 62 11.49 22.29 -18.70
C THR A 62 11.69 21.31 -17.56
N PHE A 63 12.70 20.44 -17.66
CA PHE A 63 13.05 19.48 -16.61
C PHE A 63 13.34 20.19 -15.29
N TRP A 64 14.26 21.17 -15.28
CA TRP A 64 14.59 21.90 -14.04
C TRP A 64 13.41 22.69 -13.46
N ARG A 65 12.55 23.25 -14.31
CA ARG A 65 11.33 23.95 -13.85
C ARG A 65 10.35 22.99 -13.20
N LEU A 66 10.15 21.81 -13.79
CA LEU A 66 9.29 20.78 -13.20
C LEU A 66 9.89 20.21 -11.93
N GLU A 67 11.21 20.00 -11.87
CA GLU A 67 11.90 19.55 -10.66
C GLU A 67 11.64 20.52 -9.50
N ALA A 68 11.82 21.82 -9.74
CA ALA A 68 11.52 22.84 -8.75
C ALA A 68 10.04 22.83 -8.32
N CYS A 69 9.10 22.55 -9.24
CA CYS A 69 7.68 22.42 -8.91
C CYS A 69 7.40 21.16 -8.07
N VAL A 70 8.03 20.03 -8.39
CA VAL A 70 7.94 18.78 -7.63
C VAL A 70 8.49 18.98 -6.22
N ASP A 71 9.66 19.61 -6.08
CA ASP A 71 10.27 19.90 -4.77
C ASP A 71 9.40 20.82 -3.93
N ARG A 72 8.90 21.90 -4.54
CA ARG A 72 8.04 22.88 -3.85
C ARG A 72 6.71 22.29 -3.39
N THR A 73 6.12 21.41 -4.21
CA THR A 73 4.88 20.70 -3.86
C THR A 73 5.16 19.63 -2.82
N TRP A 74 6.26 18.88 -2.93
CA TRP A 74 6.70 17.92 -1.91
C TRP A 74 6.88 18.59 -0.55
N GLU A 75 7.52 19.76 -0.48
CA GLU A 75 7.68 20.53 0.75
C GLU A 75 6.32 20.92 1.35
N ALA A 76 5.38 21.35 0.51
CA ALA A 76 4.02 21.67 0.94
C ALA A 76 3.27 20.47 1.53
N LEU A 77 3.46 19.28 0.93
CA LEU A 77 2.87 18.03 1.41
C LEU A 77 3.49 17.54 2.72
N ASN A 78 4.76 17.87 2.97
CA ASN A 78 5.52 17.43 4.15
C ASN A 78 5.62 18.50 5.25
N THR A 79 4.90 19.61 5.12
CA THR A 79 4.84 20.67 6.13
C THR A 79 3.53 20.57 6.92
N GLY A 80 3.63 20.21 8.20
CA GLY A 80 2.49 20.07 9.11
C GLY A 80 1.91 18.66 9.14
N TYR A 81 0.65 18.52 9.54
CA TYR A 81 -0.01 17.21 9.63
C TYR A 81 -0.61 16.80 8.29
N TRP A 82 -0.38 15.56 7.86
CA TRP A 82 -0.90 15.02 6.60
C TRP A 82 -2.42 15.19 6.42
N LYS A 83 -3.19 15.00 7.49
CA LYS A 83 -4.66 15.17 7.47
C LYS A 83 -5.13 16.59 7.12
N ASP A 84 -4.26 17.58 7.30
CA ASP A 84 -4.55 19.01 7.07
C ASP A 84 -4.03 19.48 5.70
N VAL A 85 -3.37 18.59 4.95
CA VAL A 85 -2.83 18.90 3.62
C VAL A 85 -3.98 19.20 2.65
N PRO A 86 -4.03 20.40 2.06
CA PRO A 86 -5.10 20.76 1.14
C PRO A 86 -5.07 19.89 -0.12
N ILE A 87 -6.24 19.43 -0.57
CA ILE A 87 -6.36 18.58 -1.76
C ILE A 87 -5.74 19.21 -3.02
N ARG A 88 -5.77 20.56 -3.13
CA ARG A 88 -5.12 21.28 -4.22
C ARG A 88 -3.61 21.04 -4.29
N GLU A 89 -2.91 20.93 -3.16
CA GLU A 89 -1.47 20.68 -3.14
C GLU A 89 -1.17 19.26 -3.62
N ARG A 90 -2.03 18.29 -3.28
CA ARG A 90 -1.95 16.91 -3.78
C ARG A 90 -2.24 16.84 -5.28
N HIS A 91 -3.19 17.62 -5.79
CA HIS A 91 -3.40 17.76 -7.23
C HIS A 91 -2.19 18.38 -7.94
N CYS A 92 -1.57 19.42 -7.36
CA CYS A 92 -0.32 19.99 -7.89
C CYS A 92 0.74 18.89 -8.03
N TYR A 93 0.95 18.11 -6.96
CA TYR A 93 1.95 17.05 -6.95
C TYR A 93 1.67 15.97 -8.00
N THR A 94 0.40 15.56 -8.17
CA THR A 94 -0.04 14.65 -9.24
C THR A 94 0.36 15.18 -10.62
N ILE A 95 -0.02 16.42 -10.94
CA ILE A 95 0.23 16.99 -12.27
C ILE A 95 1.73 17.17 -12.53
N CYS A 96 2.48 17.68 -11.55
CA CYS A 96 3.93 17.77 -11.62
C CYS A 96 4.59 16.40 -11.84
N SER A 97 4.09 15.36 -11.15
CA SER A 97 4.59 13.98 -11.31
C SER A 97 4.33 13.43 -12.71
N VAL A 98 3.13 13.62 -13.25
CA VAL A 98 2.77 13.21 -14.62
C VAL A 98 3.71 13.88 -15.62
N MET A 99 3.87 15.19 -15.53
CA MET A 99 4.71 15.95 -16.47
C MET A 99 6.19 15.59 -16.35
N LYS A 100 6.69 15.35 -15.14
CA LYS A 100 8.06 14.87 -14.94
C LYS A 100 8.25 13.46 -15.50
N CYS A 101 7.27 12.56 -15.34
CA CYS A 101 7.31 11.24 -15.97
C CYS A 101 7.38 11.35 -17.50
N MET A 102 6.64 12.26 -18.12
CA MET A 102 6.72 12.49 -19.58
C MET A 102 8.14 12.87 -20.02
N LEU A 103 8.79 13.79 -19.29
CA LEU A 103 10.17 14.20 -19.61
C LEU A 103 11.19 13.08 -19.37
N LEU A 104 11.06 12.34 -18.27
CA LEU A 104 11.91 11.17 -18.00
C LEU A 104 11.74 10.09 -19.07
N GLU A 105 10.52 9.93 -19.60
CA GLU A 105 10.24 9.02 -20.69
C GLU A 105 10.85 9.47 -22.03
N ILE A 106 10.82 10.77 -22.32
CA ILE A 106 11.52 11.36 -23.46
C ILE A 106 13.03 11.09 -23.35
N ASP A 107 13.61 11.35 -22.18
CA ASP A 107 15.04 11.11 -21.90
C ASP A 107 15.43 9.62 -21.92
N TRP A 108 14.49 8.74 -21.59
CA TRP A 108 14.64 7.29 -21.75
C TRP A 108 14.71 6.89 -23.23
N ASN A 109 13.84 7.46 -24.08
CA ASN A 109 13.78 7.15 -25.51
C ASN A 109 14.97 7.70 -26.31
N THR A 110 15.57 8.82 -25.90
CA THR A 110 16.77 9.36 -26.55
C THR A 110 18.03 8.51 -26.31
N ASN A 111 18.02 7.62 -25.31
CA ASN A 111 19.17 6.81 -24.92
C ASN A 111 19.07 5.33 -25.38
N ASP A 112 18.63 5.11 -26.62
CA ASP A 112 18.55 3.78 -27.27
C ASP A 112 17.63 2.73 -26.57
N ASN A 113 16.85 3.09 -25.55
CA ASN A 113 15.95 2.19 -24.83
C ASN A 113 16.63 0.94 -24.21
N LYS A 114 17.93 1.06 -23.87
CA LYS A 114 18.76 -0.01 -23.30
C LYS A 114 18.82 0.10 -21.77
N ILE A 115 18.77 -1.04 -21.08
CA ILE A 115 19.04 -1.13 -19.64
C ILE A 115 20.53 -1.46 -19.44
N ASP A 116 21.39 -0.47 -19.68
CA ASP A 116 22.75 -0.42 -19.13
C ASP A 116 22.75 0.32 -17.78
N GLU A 117 23.91 0.62 -17.18
CA GLU A 117 23.96 1.34 -15.89
C GLU A 117 23.20 2.68 -15.95
N ASN A 118 23.42 3.47 -17.02
CA ASN A 118 22.76 4.76 -17.20
C ASN A 118 21.25 4.62 -17.49
N GLY A 119 20.85 3.63 -18.28
CA GLY A 119 19.45 3.33 -18.55
C GLY A 119 18.71 2.87 -17.29
N LYS A 120 19.37 2.07 -16.45
CA LYS A 120 18.79 1.60 -15.19
C LYS A 120 18.45 2.77 -14.26
N ASP A 121 19.36 3.72 -14.08
CA ASP A 121 19.12 4.91 -13.23
C ASP A 121 17.92 5.73 -13.73
N LYS A 122 17.79 5.92 -15.05
CA LYS A 122 16.65 6.63 -15.66
C LYS A 122 15.32 5.91 -15.47
N MET A 123 15.33 4.58 -15.64
CA MET A 123 14.16 3.75 -15.41
C MET A 123 13.72 3.82 -13.94
N GLU A 124 14.67 3.70 -13.00
CA GLU A 124 14.39 3.80 -11.57
C GLU A 124 13.83 5.18 -11.22
N ALA A 125 14.41 6.27 -11.74
CA ALA A 125 13.90 7.62 -11.53
C ALA A 125 12.47 7.81 -12.05
N LEU A 126 12.15 7.22 -13.20
CA LEU A 126 10.81 7.27 -13.80
C LEU A 126 9.79 6.49 -12.97
N VAL A 127 10.12 5.25 -12.57
CA VAL A 127 9.23 4.41 -11.76
C VAL A 127 9.04 5.00 -10.35
N GLU A 128 10.11 5.53 -9.77
CA GLU A 128 10.04 6.22 -8.48
C GLU A 128 9.14 7.46 -8.56
N GLN A 129 9.23 8.24 -9.65
CA GLN A 129 8.41 9.44 -9.81
C GLN A 129 6.92 9.11 -9.95
N ILE A 130 6.56 8.07 -10.73
CA ILE A 130 5.15 7.68 -10.88
C ILE A 130 4.58 7.14 -9.57
N ASP A 131 5.37 6.35 -8.83
CA ASP A 131 4.95 5.77 -7.55
C ASP A 131 4.84 6.84 -6.45
N LYS A 132 5.77 7.80 -6.39
CA LYS A 132 5.62 8.97 -5.53
C LYS A 132 4.36 9.76 -5.87
N GLY A 133 4.05 9.93 -7.16
CA GLY A 133 2.80 10.54 -7.62
C GLY A 133 1.56 9.82 -7.08
N LEU A 134 1.55 8.48 -7.11
CA LEU A 134 0.46 7.65 -6.55
C LEU A 134 0.38 7.73 -5.02
N LEU A 135 1.52 7.75 -4.33
CA LEU A 135 1.59 7.76 -2.87
C LEU A 135 1.23 9.12 -2.26
N LEU A 136 1.73 10.21 -2.85
CA LEU A 136 1.66 11.55 -2.27
C LEU A 136 0.63 12.45 -2.97
N GLY A 137 0.33 12.18 -4.24
CA GLY A 137 -0.64 12.93 -5.03
C GLY A 137 -2.09 12.61 -4.65
N ALA A 138 -3.01 13.11 -5.46
CA ALA A 138 -4.43 12.75 -5.43
C ALA A 138 -4.95 12.46 -6.84
N PRO A 139 -5.93 11.54 -6.99
CA PRO A 139 -6.61 11.32 -8.26
C PRO A 139 -7.21 12.62 -8.83
N LEU A 140 -7.19 12.78 -10.15
CA LEU A 140 -7.87 13.90 -10.81
C LEU A 140 -9.34 13.52 -11.08
N ASP A 141 -10.28 14.43 -10.86
CA ASP A 141 -11.74 14.20 -10.94
C ASP A 141 -12.17 13.57 -12.28
N GLU A 142 -11.61 14.05 -13.38
CA GLU A 142 -11.94 13.61 -14.75
C GLU A 142 -11.05 12.47 -15.26
N ALA A 143 -9.95 12.18 -14.56
CA ALA A 143 -8.99 11.14 -14.92
C ALA A 143 -8.41 10.46 -13.67
N PRO A 144 -9.26 9.81 -12.84
CA PRO A 144 -8.86 9.36 -11.51
C PRO A 144 -7.84 8.20 -11.54
N ASP A 145 -7.77 7.46 -12.64
CA ASP A 145 -6.89 6.30 -12.82
C ASP A 145 -5.67 6.59 -13.73
N MET A 146 -5.40 7.86 -14.06
CA MET A 146 -4.34 8.25 -14.99
C MET A 146 -2.95 7.76 -14.55
N LEU A 147 -2.52 8.10 -13.33
CA LEU A 147 -1.22 7.67 -12.82
C LEU A 147 -1.12 6.13 -12.74
N THR A 148 -2.21 5.47 -12.35
CA THR A 148 -2.27 4.01 -12.26
C THR A 148 -2.10 3.36 -13.65
N LYS A 149 -2.78 3.89 -14.68
CA LYS A 149 -2.62 3.42 -16.07
C LYS A 149 -1.19 3.61 -16.58
N MET A 150 -0.59 4.78 -16.32
CA MET A 150 0.80 5.06 -16.68
C MET A 150 1.74 4.06 -15.99
N ALA A 151 1.57 3.85 -14.68
CA ALA A 151 2.38 2.92 -13.91
C ALA A 151 2.28 1.48 -14.43
N THR A 152 1.07 0.98 -14.73
CA THR A 152 0.86 -0.36 -15.32
C THR A 152 1.59 -0.52 -16.66
N ARG A 153 1.60 0.51 -17.52
CA ARG A 153 2.31 0.45 -18.80
C ARG A 153 3.82 0.44 -18.63
N PHE A 154 4.36 1.30 -17.77
CA PHE A 154 5.79 1.30 -17.46
C PHE A 154 6.21 -0.02 -16.85
N ASN A 155 5.44 -0.51 -15.89
CA ASN A 155 5.67 -1.78 -15.23
C ASN A 155 5.74 -2.93 -16.23
N LYS A 156 4.74 -3.03 -17.13
CA LYS A 156 4.76 -4.02 -18.23
C LYS A 156 5.99 -3.88 -19.13
N TYR A 157 6.31 -2.65 -19.55
CA TYR A 157 7.41 -2.38 -20.47
C TYR A 157 8.79 -2.74 -19.88
N PHE A 158 9.01 -2.42 -18.60
CA PHE A 158 10.29 -2.63 -17.93
C PHE A 158 10.44 -4.06 -17.39
N SER A 159 9.38 -4.69 -16.87
CA SER A 159 9.43 -6.09 -16.43
C SER A 159 9.85 -7.04 -17.55
N ASP A 160 9.37 -6.82 -18.78
CA ASP A 160 9.77 -7.59 -19.97
C ASP A 160 11.28 -7.50 -20.26
N LYS A 161 11.95 -6.43 -19.83
CA LYS A 161 13.38 -6.18 -20.06
C LYS A 161 14.30 -6.64 -18.91
N ILE A 162 13.78 -6.79 -17.69
CA ILE A 162 14.56 -7.08 -16.46
C ILE A 162 14.64 -8.59 -16.16
N ALA A 163 13.87 -9.43 -16.84
CA ALA A 163 13.74 -10.86 -16.55
C ALA A 163 15.11 -11.58 -16.43
N GLY A 164 15.52 -11.94 -15.21
CA GLY A 164 16.80 -12.65 -15.02
C GLY A 164 17.45 -12.74 -13.64
N SER A 165 16.80 -12.39 -12.53
CA SER A 165 17.43 -12.58 -11.21
C SER A 165 16.94 -13.85 -10.50
N SER A 166 17.90 -14.69 -10.07
CA SER A 166 17.63 -15.84 -9.19
C SER A 166 17.36 -15.33 -7.78
N ILE A 167 16.22 -15.70 -7.23
CA ILE A 167 15.77 -15.31 -5.89
C ILE A 167 15.43 -16.57 -5.14
N ASN A 168 15.89 -16.66 -3.89
CA ASN A 168 15.58 -17.77 -3.01
C ASN A 168 14.09 -17.76 -2.67
N ILE A 169 13.48 -18.95 -2.66
CA ILE A 169 12.07 -19.14 -2.34
C ILE A 169 11.82 -18.65 -0.91
N LEU A 170 10.68 -17.98 -0.68
CA LEU A 170 10.19 -17.70 0.67
C LEU A 170 9.87 -19.04 1.35
N GLU A 171 10.83 -19.60 2.08
CA GLU A 171 10.60 -20.80 2.87
C GLU A 171 9.68 -20.47 4.05
N CYS A 172 8.41 -20.86 3.92
CA CYS A 172 7.49 -20.91 5.05
C CYS A 172 7.80 -22.15 5.87
N GLU A 173 8.53 -22.00 6.97
CA GLU A 173 8.68 -23.06 7.95
C GLU A 173 7.33 -23.30 8.64
N ASN A 174 6.88 -24.56 8.61
CA ASN A 174 5.75 -25.02 9.40
C ASN A 174 6.23 -25.32 10.82
N ASP A 175 6.53 -24.26 11.58
CA ASP A 175 6.75 -24.41 13.01
C ASP A 175 5.51 -25.02 13.66
N LYS A 176 5.74 -25.92 14.63
CA LYS A 176 4.64 -26.47 15.42
C LYS A 176 3.99 -25.33 16.20
N LEU A 177 2.78 -24.97 15.80
CA LEU A 177 1.95 -24.01 16.53
C LEU A 177 1.69 -24.53 17.93
N SER A 178 1.84 -23.65 18.93
CA SER A 178 1.48 -23.99 20.30
C SER A 178 -0.01 -24.34 20.36
N LYS A 179 -0.37 -25.27 21.25
CA LYS A 179 -1.78 -25.58 21.54
C LYS A 179 -2.24 -24.93 22.85
N GLU A 180 -1.36 -24.17 23.48
CA GLU A 180 -1.60 -23.54 24.78
C GLU A 180 -2.24 -22.17 24.60
N LEU A 181 -3.27 -21.91 25.38
CA LEU A 181 -3.91 -20.60 25.49
C LEU A 181 -3.15 -19.76 26.52
N LEU A 182 -3.10 -18.44 26.30
CA LEU A 182 -2.70 -17.53 27.36
C LEU A 182 -3.74 -17.56 28.50
N PRO A 183 -3.34 -17.27 29.75
CA PRO A 183 -4.29 -17.09 30.84
C PRO A 183 -5.37 -16.06 30.47
N GLY A 184 -6.64 -16.39 30.70
CA GLY A 184 -7.76 -15.51 30.35
C GLY A 184 -8.19 -15.56 28.89
N PHE A 185 -7.57 -16.40 28.06
CA PHE A 185 -7.91 -16.53 26.64
C PHE A 185 -8.76 -17.77 26.33
N GLY A 186 -9.72 -17.60 25.42
CA GLY A 186 -10.40 -18.68 24.70
C GLY A 186 -9.96 -18.77 23.24
N TRP A 187 -10.30 -19.86 22.55
CA TRP A 187 -10.16 -19.94 21.10
C TRP A 187 -11.29 -19.18 20.39
N ILE A 188 -10.95 -18.41 19.36
CA ILE A 188 -11.97 -17.80 18.48
C ILE A 188 -12.80 -18.90 17.82
N LYS A 189 -14.11 -18.68 17.73
CA LYS A 189 -15.01 -19.61 17.05
C LYS A 189 -14.76 -19.61 15.55
N ARG A 190 -14.64 -20.80 14.98
CA ARG A 190 -14.39 -21.04 13.56
C ARG A 190 -15.68 -21.46 12.86
N TYR A 191 -15.90 -20.95 11.64
CA TYR A 191 -17.05 -21.22 10.81
C TYR A 191 -16.57 -21.66 9.42
N LYS A 192 -16.96 -22.87 9.02
CA LYS A 192 -16.65 -23.39 7.69
C LYS A 192 -17.65 -22.89 6.67
N CYS A 193 -17.23 -22.00 5.78
CA CYS A 193 -18.04 -21.40 4.70
C CYS A 193 -19.47 -21.03 5.16
N PRO A 194 -19.62 -20.15 6.17
CA PRO A 194 -20.93 -19.80 6.69
C PRO A 194 -21.81 -19.16 5.61
N SER A 195 -23.11 -19.43 5.63
CA SER A 195 -24.03 -18.70 4.75
C SER A 195 -24.06 -17.21 5.08
N MET A 196 -24.46 -16.36 4.13
CA MET A 196 -24.65 -14.92 4.37
C MET A 196 -25.59 -14.64 5.55
N GLU A 197 -26.66 -15.44 5.73
CA GLU A 197 -27.57 -15.33 6.88
C GLU A 197 -26.86 -15.67 8.19
N THR A 198 -26.07 -16.74 8.21
CA THR A 198 -25.30 -17.15 9.39
C THR A 198 -24.27 -16.09 9.77
N PHE A 199 -23.53 -15.58 8.80
CA PHE A 199 -22.57 -14.50 9.03
C PHE A 199 -23.29 -13.26 9.59
N TYR A 200 -24.38 -12.84 8.96
CA TYR A 200 -25.13 -11.67 9.42
C TYR A 200 -25.65 -11.83 10.85
N ARG A 201 -26.45 -12.88 11.11
CA ARG A 201 -27.15 -13.06 12.39
C ARG A 201 -26.20 -13.41 13.54
N ASP A 202 -25.22 -14.27 13.29
CA ASP A 202 -24.44 -14.90 14.35
C ASP A 202 -23.05 -14.27 14.55
N ILE A 203 -22.58 -13.46 13.60
CA ILE A 203 -21.25 -12.85 13.63
C ILE A 203 -21.36 -11.32 13.54
N PHE A 204 -21.89 -10.81 12.44
CA PHE A 204 -21.90 -9.37 12.12
C PHE A 204 -22.80 -8.56 13.07
N VAL A 205 -24.08 -8.92 13.21
CA VAL A 205 -25.03 -8.21 14.10
C VAL A 205 -24.61 -8.31 15.57
N LYS A 206 -24.01 -9.44 15.95
CA LYS A 206 -23.53 -9.65 17.33
C LYS A 206 -22.18 -8.98 17.61
N LYS A 207 -21.49 -8.48 16.58
CA LYS A 207 -20.15 -7.87 16.66
C LYS A 207 -19.17 -8.75 17.44
N VAL A 208 -19.10 -10.03 17.05
CA VAL A 208 -18.17 -11.00 17.64
C VAL A 208 -17.11 -11.43 16.63
N PRO A 209 -15.83 -11.58 17.02
CA PRO A 209 -14.80 -12.10 16.15
C PRO A 209 -15.08 -13.53 15.71
N ALA A 210 -14.72 -13.86 14.48
CA ALA A 210 -14.90 -15.18 13.93
C ALA A 210 -13.86 -15.48 12.86
N VAL A 211 -13.34 -16.71 12.86
CA VAL A 211 -12.55 -17.21 11.73
C VAL A 211 -13.49 -17.86 10.72
N LEU A 212 -13.41 -17.43 9.46
CA LEU A 212 -14.14 -18.00 8.34
C LEU A 212 -13.19 -18.86 7.52
N GLU A 213 -13.49 -20.15 7.44
CA GLU A 213 -12.70 -21.14 6.71
C GLU A 213 -13.34 -21.41 5.34
N ASP A 214 -12.54 -21.89 4.38
CA ASP A 214 -12.99 -22.33 3.07
C ASP A 214 -13.71 -21.26 2.22
N CYS A 215 -13.53 -19.97 2.52
CA CYS A 215 -14.19 -18.85 1.84
C CYS A 215 -13.38 -18.25 0.67
N MET A 216 -12.09 -18.53 0.57
CA MET A 216 -11.16 -17.93 -0.41
C MET A 216 -10.46 -18.95 -1.33
N LYS A 217 -10.98 -20.18 -1.43
CA LYS A 217 -10.36 -21.25 -2.24
C LYS A 217 -10.18 -20.88 -3.71
N HIS A 218 -10.99 -19.96 -4.22
CA HIS A 218 -10.96 -19.49 -5.61
C HIS A 218 -9.95 -18.36 -5.86
N TRP A 219 -9.28 -17.84 -4.83
CA TRP A 219 -8.27 -16.80 -5.00
C TRP A 219 -6.99 -17.37 -5.58
N LYS A 220 -6.57 -16.85 -6.74
CA LYS A 220 -5.31 -17.21 -7.39
C LYS A 220 -4.11 -16.85 -6.51
N ALA A 221 -4.24 -15.81 -5.69
CA ALA A 221 -3.23 -15.34 -4.76
C ALA A 221 -2.70 -16.47 -3.84
N LEU A 222 -3.55 -17.42 -3.43
CA LEU A 222 -3.16 -18.56 -2.59
C LEU A 222 -2.16 -19.51 -3.26
N GLU A 223 -2.09 -19.49 -4.58
CA GLU A 223 -1.15 -20.28 -5.37
C GLU A 223 0.01 -19.43 -5.88
N LEU A 224 -0.30 -18.29 -6.51
CA LEU A 224 0.67 -17.46 -7.21
C LEU A 224 1.63 -16.72 -6.26
N TRP A 225 1.16 -16.22 -5.12
CA TRP A 225 1.98 -15.39 -4.24
C TRP A 225 2.96 -16.19 -3.37
N LYS A 226 2.90 -17.53 -3.45
CA LYS A 226 3.93 -18.41 -2.89
C LYS A 226 5.25 -18.32 -3.65
N ASP A 227 5.22 -17.91 -4.92
CA ASP A 227 6.42 -17.74 -5.74
C ASP A 227 6.91 -16.28 -5.67
N PRO A 228 8.06 -16.00 -5.04
CA PRO A 228 8.61 -14.64 -4.99
C PRO A 228 8.94 -14.11 -6.39
N LYS A 229 9.21 -14.99 -7.36
CA LYS A 229 9.47 -14.57 -8.75
C LYS A 229 8.22 -14.00 -9.40
N TYR A 230 7.06 -14.58 -9.13
CA TYR A 230 5.78 -14.04 -9.59
C TYR A 230 5.56 -12.62 -9.06
N LEU A 231 5.70 -12.45 -7.74
CA LEU A 231 5.55 -11.17 -7.07
C LEU A 231 6.54 -10.11 -7.61
N ILE A 232 7.80 -10.50 -7.83
CA ILE A 232 8.83 -9.59 -8.36
C ILE A 232 8.64 -9.28 -9.84
N ASN A 233 8.12 -10.22 -10.63
CA ASN A 233 7.80 -9.96 -12.03
C ASN A 233 6.65 -8.94 -12.16
N ILE A 234 5.67 -9.01 -11.24
CA ILE A 234 4.51 -8.11 -11.25
C ILE A 234 4.81 -6.75 -10.61
N ALA A 235 5.51 -6.74 -9.48
CA ALA A 235 5.61 -5.54 -8.65
C ALA A 235 7.06 -5.10 -8.42
N GLY A 236 8.06 -5.85 -8.87
CA GLY A 236 9.43 -5.74 -8.39
C GLY A 236 10.06 -4.36 -8.52
N ILE A 237 9.80 -3.66 -9.62
CA ILE A 237 10.35 -2.32 -9.86
C ILE A 237 9.59 -1.22 -9.11
N ARG A 238 8.39 -1.51 -8.58
CA ARG A 238 7.50 -0.54 -7.96
C ARG A 238 8.05 -0.11 -6.60
N THR A 239 8.01 1.17 -6.31
CA THR A 239 8.44 1.75 -5.05
C THR A 239 7.31 1.65 -4.02
N VAL A 240 7.58 1.01 -2.89
CA VAL A 240 6.60 0.80 -1.82
C VAL A 240 7.11 1.36 -0.49
N PRO A 241 6.20 1.86 0.38
CA PRO A 241 6.55 2.23 1.74
C PRO A 241 6.71 0.99 2.60
N ILE A 242 7.76 0.98 3.43
CA ILE A 242 7.97 -0.01 4.47
C ILE A 242 8.24 0.67 5.79
N GLU A 243 7.77 0.04 6.86
CA GLU A 243 8.15 0.33 8.23
C GLU A 243 9.44 -0.43 8.56
N VAL A 244 10.40 0.22 9.19
CA VAL A 244 11.66 -0.38 9.67
C VAL A 244 11.75 -0.20 11.17
N GLY A 245 11.88 -1.32 11.89
CA GLY A 245 11.88 -1.37 13.35
C GLY A 245 11.07 -2.55 13.86
N SER A 246 11.07 -2.80 15.18
CA SER A 246 10.29 -3.88 15.77
C SER A 246 8.80 -3.58 15.82
N ARG A 247 8.42 -2.37 16.23
CA ARG A 247 7.03 -1.92 16.41
C ARG A 247 6.93 -0.41 16.17
N TYR A 248 5.80 0.07 15.66
CA TYR A 248 5.55 1.51 15.47
C TYR A 248 5.46 2.32 16.78
N THR A 249 5.45 1.64 17.93
CA THR A 249 5.50 2.26 19.25
C THR A 249 6.92 2.52 19.76
N ASP A 250 7.93 2.00 19.07
CA ASP A 250 9.33 2.06 19.50
C ASP A 250 10.02 3.33 18.96
N GLU A 251 10.99 3.88 19.70
CA GLU A 251 11.65 5.14 19.35
C GLU A 251 12.53 5.05 18.09
N ASP A 252 13.00 3.84 17.74
CA ASP A 252 13.83 3.57 16.57
C ASP A 252 13.02 3.22 15.31
N TRP A 253 11.69 3.26 15.40
CA TRP A 253 10.81 3.04 14.25
C TRP A 253 10.92 4.18 13.24
N SER A 254 10.99 3.81 11.97
CA SER A 254 10.98 4.76 10.86
C SER A 254 10.25 4.19 9.64
N GLN A 255 9.97 5.06 8.67
CA GLN A 255 9.45 4.65 7.37
C GLN A 255 10.45 5.02 6.29
N CYS A 256 10.59 4.14 5.29
CA CYS A 256 11.35 4.45 4.09
C CYS A 256 10.66 3.89 2.84
N LEU A 257 11.09 4.41 1.68
CA LEU A 257 10.65 3.94 0.38
C LEU A 257 11.75 3.04 -0.20
N VAL A 258 11.36 1.86 -0.67
CA VAL A 258 12.25 0.91 -1.35
C VAL A 258 11.53 0.31 -2.55
N THR A 259 12.26 -0.27 -3.50
CA THR A 259 11.61 -1.09 -4.53
C THR A 259 11.06 -2.36 -3.90
N PHE A 260 9.95 -2.87 -4.42
CA PHE A 260 9.32 -4.09 -3.94
C PHE A 260 10.25 -5.31 -4.06
N ALA A 261 11.08 -5.35 -5.11
CA ALA A 261 12.10 -6.38 -5.27
C ALA A 261 13.19 -6.28 -4.19
N ASP A 262 13.66 -5.07 -3.88
CA ASP A 262 14.65 -4.88 -2.82
C ASP A 262 14.06 -5.24 -1.48
N PHE A 263 12.81 -4.84 -1.18
CA PHE A 263 12.10 -5.26 0.02
C PHE A 263 12.11 -6.78 0.20
N ILE A 264 11.72 -7.54 -0.83
CA ILE A 264 11.74 -9.00 -0.77
C ILE A 264 13.16 -9.54 -0.55
N LYS A 265 14.16 -8.99 -1.25
CA LYS A 265 15.54 -9.49 -1.16
C LYS A 265 16.21 -9.17 0.18
N SER A 266 15.98 -7.99 0.73
CA SER A 266 16.68 -7.48 1.92
C SER A 266 15.98 -7.81 3.23
N HIS A 267 14.63 -7.80 3.27
CA HIS A 267 13.87 -7.92 4.51
C HIS A 267 13.15 -9.25 4.68
N MET A 268 12.86 -9.98 3.59
CA MET A 268 12.14 -11.25 3.69
C MET A 268 13.04 -12.48 3.87
N SER A 269 14.38 -12.30 3.78
CA SER A 269 15.35 -13.37 3.98
C SER A 269 15.52 -13.72 5.47
N LYS A 270 15.76 -15.00 5.79
CA LYS A 270 16.06 -15.47 7.16
C LYS A 270 17.29 -14.79 7.77
N ASP A 271 18.25 -14.38 6.94
CA ASP A 271 19.49 -13.73 7.38
C ASP A 271 19.36 -12.21 7.51
N SER A 272 18.15 -11.66 7.33
CA SER A 272 17.95 -10.22 7.45
C SER A 272 18.21 -9.75 8.87
N LYS A 273 18.97 -8.66 8.99
CA LYS A 273 19.31 -8.05 10.28
C LYS A 273 18.25 -7.07 10.77
N THR A 274 17.36 -6.63 9.87
CA THR A 274 16.37 -5.59 10.14
C THR A 274 14.99 -6.03 9.69
N ILE A 275 14.01 -5.91 10.58
CA ILE A 275 12.61 -6.20 10.26
C ILE A 275 12.08 -5.02 9.43
N GLY A 276 11.73 -5.31 8.18
CA GLY A 276 10.99 -4.41 7.31
C GLY A 276 9.56 -4.92 7.15
N TYR A 277 8.56 -4.06 7.28
CA TYR A 277 7.15 -4.43 7.18
C TYR A 277 6.41 -3.49 6.23
N LEU A 278 5.92 -4.02 5.10
CA LEU A 278 4.94 -3.32 4.27
C LEU A 278 3.59 -3.45 4.98
N ALA A 279 3.26 -2.47 5.80
CA ALA A 279 2.09 -2.46 6.66
C ALA A 279 1.07 -1.42 6.18
N GLN A 280 -0.21 -1.77 6.29
CA GLN A 280 -1.34 -0.86 6.08
C GLN A 280 -1.27 -0.04 4.78
N HIS A 281 -0.82 -0.65 3.69
CA HIS A 281 -0.62 0.05 2.41
C HIS A 281 -1.69 -0.35 1.39
N GLN A 282 -2.25 0.63 0.66
CA GLN A 282 -3.21 0.41 -0.43
C GLN A 282 -2.51 -0.09 -1.71
N LEU A 283 -1.72 -1.15 -1.58
CA LEU A 283 -0.86 -1.72 -2.62
C LEU A 283 -1.61 -2.04 -3.90
N PHE A 284 -2.88 -2.44 -3.79
CA PHE A 284 -3.70 -2.89 -4.92
C PHE A 284 -4.29 -1.75 -5.75
N GLU A 285 -4.27 -0.51 -5.23
CA GLU A 285 -4.54 0.69 -6.03
C GLU A 285 -3.31 1.13 -6.81
N GLN A 286 -2.14 0.98 -6.18
CA GLN A 286 -0.85 1.26 -6.80
C GLN A 286 -0.49 0.21 -7.86
N ILE A 287 -0.76 -1.07 -7.60
CA ILE A 287 -0.41 -2.23 -8.44
C ILE A 287 -1.68 -3.05 -8.74
N PRO A 288 -2.53 -2.60 -9.68
CA PRO A 288 -3.80 -3.27 -10.01
C PRO A 288 -3.65 -4.71 -10.47
N GLU A 289 -2.50 -5.08 -11.04
CA GLU A 289 -2.21 -6.44 -11.49
C GLU A 289 -2.30 -7.46 -10.34
N LEU A 290 -1.88 -7.08 -9.12
CA LEU A 290 -2.05 -7.91 -7.93
C LEU A 290 -3.52 -8.02 -7.49
N LYS A 291 -4.35 -7.02 -7.81
CA LYS A 291 -5.79 -7.03 -7.50
C LYS A 291 -6.54 -8.10 -8.29
N GLU A 292 -6.02 -8.53 -9.43
CA GLU A 292 -6.62 -9.57 -10.28
C GLU A 292 -6.52 -11.00 -9.68
N ASP A 293 -5.76 -11.16 -8.60
CA ASP A 293 -5.50 -12.44 -7.96
C ASP A 293 -6.46 -12.80 -6.82
N PHE A 294 -7.31 -11.85 -6.42
CA PHE A 294 -8.31 -12.04 -5.37
C PHE A 294 -9.61 -11.29 -5.66
N SER A 295 -10.62 -11.48 -4.83
CA SER A 295 -11.90 -10.80 -4.92
C SER A 295 -12.27 -10.19 -3.57
N VAL A 296 -13.06 -9.10 -3.57
CA VAL A 296 -13.67 -8.62 -2.33
C VAL A 296 -14.61 -9.71 -1.78
N PRO A 297 -14.53 -10.11 -0.50
CA PRO A 297 -15.46 -11.08 0.07
C PRO A 297 -16.90 -10.54 0.08
N ASP A 298 -17.87 -11.39 -0.28
CA ASP A 298 -19.30 -11.01 -0.30
C ASP A 298 -19.81 -10.54 1.07
N TYR A 299 -19.18 -10.98 2.17
CA TYR A 299 -19.52 -10.53 3.52
C TYR A 299 -19.33 -9.02 3.73
N CYS A 300 -18.50 -8.36 2.92
CA CYS A 300 -18.29 -6.90 2.96
C CYS A 300 -19.50 -6.11 2.47
N THR A 301 -20.60 -6.75 2.04
CA THR A 301 -21.84 -6.06 1.67
C THR A 301 -22.76 -5.75 2.86
N PHE A 302 -22.41 -6.20 4.07
CA PHE A 302 -23.17 -5.88 5.28
C PHE A 302 -22.67 -4.58 5.91
N PHE A 303 -23.56 -3.61 6.08
CA PHE A 303 -23.24 -2.31 6.66
C PHE A 303 -23.93 -2.12 8.00
N ASP A 304 -23.32 -1.29 8.86
CA ASP A 304 -23.92 -0.89 10.13
C ASP A 304 -25.11 0.06 9.92
N GLU A 305 -25.02 0.93 8.92
CA GLU A 305 -26.09 1.86 8.56
C GLU A 305 -26.86 1.42 7.29
N PRO A 306 -28.21 1.39 7.33
CA PRO A 306 -29.01 1.06 6.15
C PRO A 306 -28.79 2.06 5.01
N GLY A 307 -28.54 1.55 3.80
CA GLY A 307 -28.40 2.35 2.58
C GLY A 307 -26.98 2.86 2.31
N GLU A 308 -26.03 2.54 3.18
CA GLU A 308 -24.60 2.72 2.89
C GLU A 308 -24.16 1.69 1.84
N ILE A 309 -23.57 2.17 0.74
CA ILE A 309 -22.90 1.33 -0.25
C ILE A 309 -21.53 1.95 -0.46
N LYS A 310 -20.52 1.35 0.18
CA LYS A 310 -19.12 1.76 0.04
C LYS A 310 -18.27 0.54 -0.26
N MET A 311 -17.29 0.72 -1.13
CA MET A 311 -16.27 -0.30 -1.34
C MET A 311 -15.34 -0.31 -0.12
N PRO A 312 -14.86 -1.49 0.31
CA PRO A 312 -13.90 -1.56 1.40
C PRO A 312 -12.58 -0.90 1.01
N ASP A 313 -11.92 -0.27 1.98
CA ASP A 313 -10.50 0.08 1.84
C ASP A 313 -9.70 -1.23 1.89
N ILE A 314 -8.85 -1.47 0.89
CA ILE A 314 -8.11 -2.72 0.76
C ILE A 314 -6.64 -2.47 1.03
N ASN A 315 -6.11 -3.01 2.13
CA ASN A 315 -4.70 -2.86 2.50
C ASN A 315 -3.95 -4.18 2.44
N ALA A 316 -2.68 -4.10 2.03
CA ALA A 316 -1.71 -5.18 2.06
C ALA A 316 -0.91 -5.15 3.37
N TRP A 317 -0.58 -6.34 3.86
CA TRP A 317 0.28 -6.55 5.02
C TRP A 317 1.31 -7.62 4.64
N PHE A 318 2.52 -7.23 4.31
CA PHE A 318 3.56 -8.15 3.82
C PHE A 318 4.87 -7.94 4.57
N GLY A 319 5.39 -9.00 5.18
CA GLY A 319 6.63 -8.92 5.94
C GLY A 319 7.17 -10.26 6.43
N PRO A 320 8.39 -10.27 6.99
CA PRO A 320 9.04 -11.48 7.46
C PRO A 320 8.39 -12.06 8.71
N LYS A 321 8.89 -13.21 9.15
CA LYS A 321 8.61 -13.73 10.49
C LYS A 321 9.02 -12.69 11.54
N GLY A 322 8.19 -12.52 12.56
CA GLY A 322 8.46 -11.63 13.69
C GLY A 322 7.94 -10.20 13.53
N THR A 323 7.29 -9.85 12.41
CA THR A 323 6.58 -8.55 12.33
C THR A 323 5.45 -8.51 13.35
N ILE A 324 5.34 -7.40 14.06
CA ILE A 324 4.33 -7.20 15.11
C ILE A 324 3.49 -5.97 14.76
N SER A 325 2.18 -6.14 14.82
CA SER A 325 1.25 -5.04 14.98
C SER A 325 0.87 -4.99 16.46
N PRO A 326 1.35 -3.97 17.23
CA PRO A 326 0.98 -3.72 18.62
C PRO A 326 -0.52 -3.81 18.87
N ASN A 327 -0.91 -3.98 20.14
CA ASN A 327 -2.31 -4.12 20.50
C ASN A 327 -3.07 -2.81 20.22
N HIS A 328 -3.95 -2.78 19.24
CA HIS A 328 -4.72 -1.59 18.87
C HIS A 328 -6.14 -1.95 18.42
N PHE A 329 -7.02 -0.96 18.29
CA PHE A 329 -8.32 -1.16 17.67
C PHE A 329 -8.54 -0.23 16.48
N ASP A 330 -9.38 -0.69 15.56
CA ASP A 330 -9.82 0.06 14.38
C ASP A 330 -11.29 0.45 14.49
N PRO A 331 -11.72 1.57 13.86
CA PRO A 331 -13.10 2.03 13.90
C PRO A 331 -14.03 1.34 12.90
N LYS A 332 -13.50 0.57 11.94
CA LYS A 332 -14.27 -0.07 10.85
C LYS A 332 -14.40 -1.57 11.06
N ASN A 333 -15.36 -2.19 10.37
CA ASN A 333 -15.38 -3.65 10.25
C ASN A 333 -14.16 -4.07 9.44
N ASN A 334 -13.50 -5.16 9.82
CA ASN A 334 -12.31 -5.63 9.12
C ASN A 334 -12.38 -7.14 8.86
N LEU A 335 -12.09 -7.54 7.62
CA LEU A 335 -11.80 -8.92 7.26
C LEU A 335 -10.32 -9.04 6.91
N LEU A 336 -9.55 -9.60 7.84
CA LEU A 336 -8.16 -9.94 7.61
C LEU A 336 -8.07 -11.32 6.95
N CYS A 337 -7.74 -11.35 5.66
CA CYS A 337 -7.61 -12.55 4.86
C CYS A 337 -6.15 -12.96 4.75
N GLN A 338 -5.81 -14.18 5.18
CA GLN A 338 -4.43 -14.67 5.18
C GLN A 338 -4.12 -15.42 3.88
N VAL A 339 -3.15 -14.94 3.12
CA VAL A 339 -2.79 -15.50 1.80
C VAL A 339 -1.52 -16.36 1.88
N LEU A 340 -0.49 -15.86 2.57
CA LEU A 340 0.80 -16.54 2.74
C LEU A 340 1.19 -16.53 4.21
N GLY A 341 1.75 -17.63 4.72
CA GLY A 341 2.25 -17.71 6.10
C GLY A 341 1.15 -17.75 7.17
N THR A 342 1.57 -17.68 8.42
CA THR A 342 0.69 -17.83 9.59
C THR A 342 0.87 -16.64 10.54
N LYS A 343 -0.25 -16.09 11.03
CA LYS A 343 -0.26 -15.06 12.06
C LYS A 343 -0.86 -15.61 13.36
N GLN A 344 -0.27 -15.27 14.50
CA GLN A 344 -0.90 -15.41 15.81
C GLN A 344 -1.61 -14.11 16.15
N ILE A 345 -2.88 -14.21 16.51
CA ILE A 345 -3.74 -13.05 16.75
C ILE A 345 -4.40 -13.20 18.11
N PHE A 346 -4.32 -12.13 18.90
CA PHE A 346 -4.98 -11.97 20.18
C PHE A 346 -6.01 -10.87 20.03
N LEU A 347 -7.23 -11.09 20.48
CA LEU A 347 -8.28 -10.08 20.49
C LEU A 347 -8.89 -9.90 21.87
N TYR A 348 -9.12 -8.64 22.23
CA TYR A 348 -9.83 -8.26 23.43
C TYR A 348 -11.10 -7.49 23.06
N PRO A 349 -12.19 -7.74 23.79
CA PRO A 349 -13.44 -7.01 23.54
C PRO A 349 -13.28 -5.52 23.90
N PRO A 350 -14.04 -4.61 23.29
CA PRO A 350 -13.96 -3.18 23.58
C PRO A 350 -14.11 -2.83 25.06
N GLU A 351 -14.89 -3.62 25.80
CA GLU A 351 -15.15 -3.47 27.24
C GLU A 351 -13.88 -3.63 28.10
N ASP A 352 -12.84 -4.28 27.57
CA ASP A 352 -11.57 -4.46 28.28
C ASP A 352 -10.60 -3.28 28.09
N ALA A 353 -10.96 -2.22 27.37
CA ALA A 353 -10.09 -1.08 27.05
C ALA A 353 -9.31 -0.52 28.26
N GLU A 354 -9.95 -0.35 29.42
CA GLU A 354 -9.29 0.17 30.63
C GLU A 354 -8.20 -0.76 31.18
N ASN A 355 -8.29 -2.06 30.91
CA ASN A 355 -7.30 -3.06 31.32
C ASN A 355 -6.09 -3.11 30.35
N LEU A 356 -6.21 -2.51 29.16
CA LEU A 356 -5.21 -2.56 28.09
C LEU A 356 -4.26 -1.35 28.07
N TYR A 357 -4.47 -0.39 28.97
CA TYR A 357 -3.65 0.81 29.14
C TYR A 357 -3.43 1.57 27.82
N PRO A 358 -4.48 2.16 27.22
CA PRO A 358 -4.34 2.94 26.00
C PRO A 358 -3.33 4.07 26.18
N PHE A 359 -2.62 4.45 25.13
CA PHE A 359 -1.85 5.70 25.12
C PHE A 359 -2.79 6.91 25.20
N GLU A 360 -2.25 8.07 25.58
CA GLU A 360 -2.98 9.34 25.48
C GLU A 360 -2.67 10.02 24.14
N GLY A 361 -3.57 10.90 23.66
CA GLY A 361 -3.35 11.70 22.46
C GLY A 361 -3.61 10.95 21.14
N MET A 362 -2.73 11.16 20.15
CA MET A 362 -2.96 10.73 18.76
C MET A 362 -3.00 9.22 18.54
N ILE A 363 -2.36 8.43 19.41
CA ILE A 363 -2.31 6.97 19.33
C ILE A 363 -3.15 6.31 20.42
N SER A 364 -4.21 6.99 20.87
CA SER A 364 -5.10 6.52 21.95
C SER A 364 -5.89 5.25 21.63
N ASN A 365 -5.88 4.81 20.37
CA ASN A 365 -6.39 3.51 19.97
C ASN A 365 -5.36 2.36 20.12
N THR A 366 -4.15 2.63 20.62
CA THR A 366 -3.09 1.64 20.86
C THR A 366 -2.86 1.44 22.35
N GLY A 367 -2.75 0.19 22.79
CA GLY A 367 -2.46 -0.21 24.17
C GLY A 367 -0.96 -0.27 24.43
N GLN A 368 -0.56 0.09 25.65
CA GLN A 368 0.84 0.12 26.06
C GLN A 368 1.39 -1.26 26.46
N ALA A 369 0.51 -2.17 26.89
CA ALA A 369 0.90 -3.48 27.37
C ALA A 369 1.12 -4.46 26.20
N ASP A 370 2.24 -5.16 26.21
CA ASP A 370 2.53 -6.27 25.30
C ASP A 370 1.83 -7.56 25.78
N PRO A 371 0.89 -8.14 25.02
CA PRO A 371 0.22 -9.37 25.41
C PRO A 371 1.13 -10.59 25.58
N LEU A 372 2.27 -10.63 24.87
CA LEU A 372 3.19 -11.76 24.90
C LEU A 372 4.19 -11.68 26.05
N ASN A 373 4.54 -10.46 26.47
CA ASN A 373 5.46 -10.22 27.58
C ASN A 373 5.00 -9.01 28.42
N PRO A 374 3.85 -9.12 29.12
CA PRO A 374 3.29 -7.99 29.84
C PRO A 374 4.10 -7.63 31.09
N ASP A 375 4.48 -6.36 31.20
CA ASP A 375 5.03 -5.78 32.43
C ASP A 375 3.89 -5.54 33.43
N TYR A 376 3.66 -6.50 34.32
CA TYR A 376 2.61 -6.42 35.33
C TYR A 376 2.91 -5.47 36.50
N GLU A 377 4.16 -5.02 36.65
CA GLU A 377 4.48 -3.98 37.65
C GLU A 377 3.99 -2.63 37.13
N LYS A 378 4.21 -2.35 35.85
CA LYS A 378 3.74 -1.14 35.17
C LYS A 378 2.25 -1.19 34.82
N PHE A 379 1.74 -2.36 34.41
CA PHE A 379 0.37 -2.56 33.91
C PHE A 379 -0.40 -3.61 34.72
N PRO A 380 -0.62 -3.41 36.03
CA PRO A 380 -1.18 -4.45 36.91
C PRO A 380 -2.60 -4.92 36.54
N ASN A 381 -3.44 -4.04 35.97
CA ASN A 381 -4.79 -4.40 35.53
C ASN A 381 -4.80 -5.30 34.29
N PHE A 382 -3.68 -5.42 33.56
CA PHE A 382 -3.62 -6.28 32.39
C PHE A 382 -3.89 -7.75 32.74
N LYS A 383 -3.65 -8.17 33.99
CA LYS A 383 -4.03 -9.50 34.51
C LYS A 383 -5.53 -9.78 34.46
N LYS A 384 -6.36 -8.73 34.40
CA LYS A 384 -7.82 -8.82 34.34
C LYS A 384 -8.33 -8.88 32.90
N ALA A 385 -7.50 -8.49 31.93
CA ALA A 385 -7.87 -8.54 30.52
C ALA A 385 -8.10 -10.00 30.11
N SER A 386 -9.18 -10.24 29.39
CA SER A 386 -9.59 -11.54 28.91
C SER A 386 -9.94 -11.44 27.43
N GLY A 387 -9.63 -12.48 26.68
CA GLY A 387 -9.65 -12.36 25.24
C GLY A 387 -9.91 -13.65 24.51
N THR A 388 -9.78 -13.57 23.21
CA THR A 388 -9.79 -14.73 22.34
C THR A 388 -8.54 -14.72 21.46
N MET A 389 -8.07 -15.88 21.07
CA MET A 389 -6.95 -15.99 20.14
C MET A 389 -7.21 -16.98 19.02
N CYS A 390 -6.48 -16.80 17.94
CA CYS A 390 -6.36 -17.79 16.88
C CYS A 390 -4.96 -17.77 16.26
N TYR A 391 -4.60 -18.88 15.65
CA TYR A 391 -3.67 -18.86 14.53
C TYR A 391 -4.48 -18.72 13.25
N LEU A 392 -4.15 -17.73 12.43
CA LEU A 392 -4.76 -17.50 11.14
C LEU A 392 -3.79 -17.98 10.05
N GLY A 393 -4.18 -19.03 9.33
CA GLY A 393 -3.36 -19.65 8.29
C GLY A 393 -3.85 -19.34 6.87
N PRO A 394 -3.07 -19.71 5.83
CA PRO A 394 -3.43 -19.44 4.44
C PRO A 394 -4.80 -20.01 4.08
N GLY A 395 -5.68 -19.21 3.48
CA GLY A 395 -7.02 -19.63 3.11
C GLY A 395 -8.11 -19.29 4.14
N GLU A 396 -7.74 -18.67 5.26
CA GLU A 396 -8.64 -18.28 6.33
C GLU A 396 -8.85 -16.77 6.38
N MET A 397 -10.04 -16.35 6.78
CA MET A 397 -10.38 -14.95 7.03
C MET A 397 -10.70 -14.75 8.52
N LEU A 398 -10.22 -13.68 9.13
CA LEU A 398 -10.64 -13.27 10.47
C LEU A 398 -11.52 -12.03 10.36
N PHE A 399 -12.76 -12.14 10.82
CA PHE A 399 -13.62 -10.99 11.05
C PHE A 399 -13.24 -10.32 12.38
N ILE A 400 -12.90 -9.04 12.32
CA ILE A 400 -12.59 -8.17 13.45
C ILE A 400 -13.65 -7.06 13.46
N PRO A 401 -14.58 -7.06 14.44
CA PRO A 401 -15.59 -6.01 14.55
C PRO A 401 -14.96 -4.67 15.00
N PRO A 402 -15.62 -3.54 14.70
CA PRO A 402 -15.19 -2.21 15.16
C PRO A 402 -14.92 -2.19 16.68
N GLY A 403 -13.83 -1.52 17.07
CA GLY A 403 -13.46 -1.34 18.47
C GLY A 403 -12.81 -2.55 19.15
N TRP A 404 -12.76 -3.72 18.50
CA TRP A 404 -12.04 -4.87 19.03
C TRP A 404 -10.53 -4.63 18.98
N TRP A 405 -9.90 -4.71 20.14
CA TRP A 405 -8.45 -4.62 20.26
C TRP A 405 -7.83 -5.88 19.71
N HIS A 406 -6.77 -5.75 18.93
CA HIS A 406 -6.08 -6.87 18.33
C HIS A 406 -4.57 -6.65 18.30
N HIS A 407 -3.84 -7.71 18.68
CA HIS A 407 -2.40 -7.79 18.60
C HIS A 407 -2.04 -8.94 17.66
N ILE A 408 -1.17 -8.66 16.69
CA ILE A 408 -0.90 -9.59 15.58
C ILE A 408 0.60 -9.81 15.47
N VAL A 409 1.02 -11.08 15.44
CA VAL A 409 2.41 -11.48 15.25
C VAL A 409 2.53 -12.46 14.09
N SER A 410 3.40 -12.16 13.13
CA SER A 410 3.71 -13.09 12.03
C SER A 410 4.65 -14.19 12.51
N LEU A 411 4.21 -15.45 12.43
CA LEU A 411 5.00 -16.63 12.85
C LEU A 411 5.88 -17.19 11.73
N SER A 412 5.67 -16.73 10.50
CA SER A 412 6.43 -17.04 9.30
C SER A 412 6.40 -15.83 8.35
N PRO A 413 7.19 -15.79 7.26
CA PRO A 413 6.97 -14.83 6.17
C PRO A 413 5.49 -14.80 5.78
N SER A 414 4.86 -13.62 5.83
CA SER A 414 3.41 -13.50 5.88
C SER A 414 2.90 -12.42 4.95
N PHE A 415 1.86 -12.74 4.18
CA PHE A 415 1.13 -11.81 3.33
C PHE A 415 -0.37 -11.93 3.65
N SER A 416 -0.96 -10.85 4.16
CA SER A 416 -2.40 -10.73 4.41
C SER A 416 -3.01 -9.58 3.61
N ILE A 417 -4.31 -9.68 3.35
CA ILE A 417 -5.13 -8.63 2.74
C ILE A 417 -6.23 -8.26 3.74
N SER A 418 -6.35 -7.00 4.14
CA SER A 418 -7.45 -6.54 4.97
C SER A 418 -8.47 -5.76 4.15
N PHE A 419 -9.75 -5.98 4.42
CA PHE A 419 -10.86 -5.22 3.85
C PHE A 419 -11.53 -4.46 4.97
N TRP A 420 -11.46 -3.13 4.95
CA TRP A 420 -12.04 -2.26 5.97
C TRP A 420 -13.32 -1.61 5.43
N TRP A 421 -14.46 -1.83 6.07
CA TRP A 421 -15.75 -1.27 5.60
C TRP A 421 -16.67 -0.79 6.73
#